data_AF-A0A9E3TLG3-F1
#
_entry.id   AF-A0A9E3TLG3-F1
#
_cell.length_a   1.000
_cell.length_b   1.000
_cell.length_c   1.000
_cell.angle_alpha   90.00
_cell.angle_beta   90.00
_cell.angle_gamma   90.00
#
_symmetry.space_group_name_H-M   'P 1'
#
loop_
_entity.id
_entity.type
_entity.pdbx_description
1 polymer ?
#
loop_
_entity_poly.entity_id
_entity_poly.type
_entity_poly.pdbx_seq_one_letter_code
_entity_poly.pdbx_strand_id
1 'polypeptide(L)'
;MKLLAILRLRCPRCLKAPVFSSFWKMHKECPECGLSFEREPGFFTGAMYFSYGIGILLAAPVSIYLFLQGFSEPAIFAIAIAQLAIISPLLFRYSRVAWMYFDQRWDPR
;
A
#
# COMPACT_ATOMS: atom_id res chain seq x y z
N MET A 1 1.83 5.15 -19.07
CA MET A 1 0.61 5.15 -18.22
C MET A 1 1.01 5.07 -16.75
N LYS A 2 0.79 6.13 -15.94
CA LYS A 2 1.22 6.19 -14.53
C LYS A 2 0.54 5.12 -13.65
N LEU A 3 -0.72 4.76 -13.92
CA LEU A 3 -1.41 3.68 -13.20
C LEU A 3 -0.72 2.33 -13.33
N LEU A 4 -0.26 1.98 -14.53
CA LEU A 4 0.43 0.71 -14.76
C LEU A 4 1.76 0.64 -13.98
N ALA A 5 2.41 1.78 -13.81
CA ALA A 5 3.65 1.89 -13.05
C ALA A 5 3.40 1.75 -11.53
N ILE A 6 2.31 2.30 -11.01
CA ILE A 6 1.87 2.09 -9.61
C ILE A 6 1.58 0.60 -9.37
N LEU A 7 0.78 -0.02 -10.25
CA LEU A 7 0.43 -1.44 -10.16
C LEU A 7 1.66 -2.36 -10.25
N ARG A 8 2.67 -1.98 -11.03
CA ARG A 8 3.94 -2.71 -11.16
C ARG A 8 4.98 -2.31 -10.10
N LEU A 9 4.61 -1.54 -9.08
CA LEU A 9 5.49 -1.06 -8.00
C LEU A 9 6.76 -0.38 -8.53
N ARG A 10 6.62 0.46 -9.56
CA ARG A 10 7.72 1.18 -10.21
C ARG A 10 7.92 2.57 -9.62
N CYS A 11 9.15 3.07 -9.70
CA CYS A 11 9.55 4.40 -9.24
C CYS A 11 8.59 5.50 -9.72
N PRO A 12 8.13 6.42 -8.85
CA PRO A 12 7.19 7.48 -9.22
C PRO A 12 7.76 8.52 -10.20
N ARG A 13 9.09 8.68 -10.23
CA ARG A 13 9.78 9.63 -11.12
C ARG A 13 10.08 9.03 -12.48
N CYS A 14 10.86 7.94 -12.54
CA CYS A 14 11.31 7.37 -13.81
C CYS A 14 10.36 6.32 -14.41
N LEU A 15 9.42 5.78 -13.62
CA LEU A 15 8.45 4.73 -14.01
C LEU A 15 9.08 3.40 -14.50
N LYS A 16 10.41 3.26 -14.46
CA LYS A 16 11.16 2.11 -15.00
C LYS A 16 11.60 1.12 -13.91
N ALA A 17 12.34 1.60 -12.91
CA ALA A 17 12.90 0.74 -11.88
C ALA A 17 11.84 0.23 -10.89
N PRO A 18 11.95 -1.01 -10.38
CA PRO A 18 11.14 -1.46 -9.25
C PRO A 18 11.57 -0.74 -7.97
N VAL A 19 10.60 -0.41 -7.11
CA VAL A 19 10.88 0.18 -5.78
C VAL A 19 11.37 -0.91 -4.80
N PHE A 20 10.88 -2.14 -4.98
CA PHE A 20 11.20 -3.27 -4.13
C PHE A 20 12.21 -4.20 -4.82
N SER A 21 13.31 -4.52 -4.11
CA SER A 21 14.32 -5.49 -4.55
C SER A 21 13.91 -6.93 -4.25
N SER A 22 13.10 -7.13 -3.21
CA SER A 22 12.50 -8.41 -2.84
C SER A 22 11.10 -8.16 -2.29
N PHE A 23 10.39 -9.20 -1.89
CA PHE A 23 9.02 -9.09 -1.39
C PHE A 23 8.91 -8.15 -0.17
N TRP A 24 9.89 -8.20 0.73
CA TRP A 24 9.94 -7.39 1.96
C TRP A 24 10.98 -6.26 1.93
N LYS A 25 11.93 -6.30 0.97
CA LYS A 25 13.06 -5.39 0.92
C LYS A 25 12.83 -4.31 -0.12
N MET A 26 12.82 -3.06 0.33
CA MET A 26 12.77 -1.88 -0.52
C MET A 26 14.18 -1.40 -0.84
N HIS A 27 14.39 -0.86 -2.03
CA HIS A 27 15.60 -0.08 -2.30
C HIS A 27 15.58 1.21 -1.45
N LYS A 28 16.76 1.74 -1.11
CA LYS A 28 16.85 3.09 -0.48
C LYS A 28 16.66 4.18 -1.52
N GLU A 29 17.27 3.99 -2.68
CA GLU A 29 17.23 4.92 -3.82
C GLU A 29 16.86 4.16 -5.10
N CYS A 30 16.31 4.88 -6.06
CA CYS A 30 15.99 4.33 -7.37
C CYS A 30 17.28 3.98 -8.15
N PRO A 31 17.48 2.73 -8.60
CA PRO A 31 18.70 2.34 -9.32
C PRO A 31 18.87 3.00 -10.69
N GLU A 32 17.81 3.61 -11.25
CA GLU A 32 17.83 4.22 -12.59
C GLU A 32 17.94 5.76 -12.55
N CYS A 33 17.40 6.41 -11.52
CA CYS A 33 17.33 7.88 -11.48
C CYS A 33 17.85 8.50 -10.17
N GLY A 34 18.33 7.68 -9.23
CA GLY A 34 18.91 8.15 -7.95
C GLY A 34 17.91 8.76 -6.97
N LEU A 35 16.60 8.73 -7.26
CA LEU A 35 15.58 9.24 -6.34
C LEU A 35 15.64 8.47 -5.01
N SER A 36 15.89 9.16 -3.90
CA SER A 36 15.70 8.59 -2.56
C SER A 36 14.21 8.31 -2.32
N PHE A 37 13.87 7.05 -2.05
CA PHE A 37 12.50 6.64 -1.74
C PHE A 37 12.08 7.03 -0.32
N GLU A 38 13.05 7.15 0.59
CA GLU A 38 12.84 7.73 1.92
C GLU A 38 13.49 9.11 1.94
N ARG A 39 12.67 10.15 1.80
CA ARG A 39 13.14 11.54 1.76
C ARG A 39 13.59 12.03 3.14
N GLU A 40 12.82 11.65 4.16
CA GLU A 40 12.97 12.09 5.54
C GLU A 40 12.73 10.91 6.48
N PRO A 41 13.36 10.88 7.67
CA PRO A 41 13.08 9.86 8.66
C PRO A 41 11.59 9.90 9.04
N GLY A 42 10.91 8.75 8.92
CA GLY A 42 9.47 8.67 9.18
C GLY A 42 8.57 9.03 7.99
N PHE A 43 9.12 9.21 6.78
CA PHE A 43 8.38 9.50 5.55
C PHE A 43 7.19 8.53 5.32
N PHE A 44 7.35 7.26 5.66
CA PHE A 44 6.31 6.24 5.45
C PHE A 44 5.18 6.26 6.48
N THR A 45 5.16 7.23 7.41
CA THR A 45 4.01 7.41 8.32
C THR A 45 2.75 7.75 7.51
N GLY A 46 2.86 8.54 6.43
CA GLY A 46 1.74 8.77 5.51
C GLY A 46 1.24 7.49 4.85
N ALA A 47 2.14 6.59 4.46
CA ALA A 47 1.80 5.28 3.91
C ALA A 47 1.04 4.37 4.90
N MET A 48 1.20 4.58 6.21
CA MET A 48 0.41 3.88 7.22
C MET A 48 -1.06 4.26 7.15
N TYR A 49 -1.37 5.56 7.04
CA TYR A 49 -2.75 6.04 6.89
C TYR A 49 -3.39 5.55 5.59
N PHE A 50 -2.62 5.50 4.50
CA PHE A 50 -3.09 4.89 3.24
C PHE A 50 -3.43 3.40 3.43
N SER A 51 -2.57 2.66 4.13
CA SER A 51 -2.83 1.24 4.43
C SER A 51 -4.10 1.05 5.24
N TYR A 52 -4.33 1.92 6.23
CA TYR A 52 -5.53 1.89 7.04
C TYR A 52 -6.80 2.17 6.21
N GLY A 53 -6.79 3.22 5.40
CA GLY A 53 -7.91 3.56 4.53
C GLY A 53 -8.24 2.43 3.55
N ILE A 54 -7.24 1.87 2.86
CA ILE A 54 -7.45 0.74 1.94
C ILE A 54 -7.92 -0.50 2.72
N GLY A 55 -7.38 -0.75 3.91
CA GLY A 55 -7.80 -1.85 4.78
C GLY A 55 -9.28 -1.80 5.12
N ILE A 56 -9.79 -0.61 5.51
CA ILE A 56 -11.23 -0.41 5.77
C ILE A 56 -12.04 -0.64 4.49
N LEU A 57 -11.62 -0.07 3.37
CA LEU A 57 -12.32 -0.22 2.10
C LEU A 57 -12.43 -1.68 1.65
N LEU A 58 -11.46 -2.52 2.01
CA LEU A 58 -11.48 -3.95 1.72
C LEU A 58 -12.29 -4.75 2.74
N ALA A 59 -12.15 -4.46 4.04
CA ALA A 59 -12.78 -5.24 5.11
C ALA A 59 -14.27 -4.89 5.30
N ALA A 60 -14.64 -3.62 5.24
CA ALA A 60 -15.99 -3.16 5.57
C ALA A 60 -17.08 -3.78 4.67
N PRO A 61 -16.94 -3.86 3.33
CA PRO A 61 -17.97 -4.46 2.49
C PRO A 61 -18.20 -5.95 2.81
N VAL A 62 -17.13 -6.68 3.09
CA VAL A 62 -17.20 -8.11 3.47
C VAL A 62 -17.88 -8.27 4.82
N SER A 63 -17.49 -7.47 5.82
CA SER A 63 -18.10 -7.50 7.15
C SER A 63 -19.59 -7.12 7.11
N ILE A 64 -19.96 -6.09 6.34
CA ILE A 64 -21.36 -5.68 6.16
C ILE A 64 -22.16 -6.79 5.47
N TYR A 65 -21.60 -7.41 4.42
CA TYR A 65 -22.26 -8.51 3.73
C TYR A 65 -22.52 -9.69 4.67
N LEU A 66 -21.52 -10.12 5.44
CA LEU A 66 -21.66 -11.22 6.40
C LEU A 66 -22.66 -10.89 7.52
N PHE A 67 -22.67 -9.63 7.98
CA PHE A 67 -23.66 -9.16 8.94
C PHE A 67 -25.09 -9.27 8.39
N LEU A 68 -25.33 -8.85 7.14
CA LEU A 68 -26.63 -8.98 6.48
C LEU A 68 -27.05 -10.44 6.25
N GLN A 69 -26.10 -11.37 6.17
CA GLN A 69 -26.36 -12.82 6.10
C GLN A 69 -26.63 -13.46 7.47
N GLY A 70 -26.58 -12.69 8.57
CA GLY A 70 -26.84 -13.20 9.91
C GLY A 70 -25.69 -13.98 10.55
N PHE A 71 -24.45 -13.79 10.09
CA PHE A 71 -23.27 -14.36 10.76
C PHE A 71 -23.10 -13.77 12.17
N SER A 72 -22.58 -14.58 13.09
CA SER A 72 -22.28 -14.10 14.45
C SER A 72 -21.16 -13.07 14.45
N GLU A 73 -21.21 -12.10 15.37
CA GLU A 73 -20.17 -11.06 15.49
C GLU A 73 -18.75 -11.65 15.61
N PRO A 74 -18.49 -12.70 16.42
CA PRO A 74 -17.17 -13.31 16.50
C PRO A 74 -16.69 -13.89 15.16
N ALA A 75 -17.59 -14.48 14.36
CA ALA A 75 -17.25 -15.02 13.06
C ALA A 75 -16.87 -13.91 12.07
N ILE A 76 -17.61 -12.80 12.08
CA ILE A 76 -17.32 -11.62 11.25
C ILE A 76 -15.94 -11.04 11.62
N PHE A 77 -15.63 -10.86 12.91
CA PHE A 77 -14.31 -10.40 13.35
C PHE A 77 -13.20 -11.37 12.95
N ALA A 78 -13.39 -12.67 13.13
CA ALA A 78 -12.40 -13.67 12.75
C ALA A 78 -12.09 -13.63 11.24
N ILE A 79 -13.13 -13.51 10.41
CA ILE A 79 -13.00 -13.42 8.94
C ILE A 79 -12.32 -12.11 8.55
N ALA A 80 -12.70 -10.97 9.15
CA ALA A 80 -12.08 -9.68 8.87
C ALA A 80 -10.59 -9.66 9.23
N ILE A 81 -10.22 -10.23 10.39
CA ILE A 81 -8.82 -10.37 10.81
C ILE A 81 -8.06 -11.27 9.83
N ALA A 82 -8.62 -12.43 9.47
CA ALA A 82 -7.99 -13.35 8.52
C ALA A 82 -7.78 -12.69 7.15
N GLN A 83 -8.79 -11.98 6.64
CA GLN A 83 -8.72 -11.22 5.40
C GLN A 83 -7.60 -10.18 5.44
N LEU A 84 -7.55 -9.35 6.48
CA LEU A 84 -6.52 -8.31 6.62
C LEU A 84 -5.13 -8.92 6.81
N ALA A 85 -5.00 -10.03 7.53
CA ALA A 85 -3.72 -10.72 7.69
C ALA A 85 -3.17 -11.25 6.36
N ILE A 86 -4.03 -11.84 5.52
CA ILE A 86 -3.66 -12.34 4.19
C ILE A 86 -3.25 -11.18 3.26
N ILE A 87 -3.98 -10.06 3.33
CA ILE A 87 -3.79 -8.91 2.43
C ILE A 87 -2.69 -7.96 2.92
N SER A 88 -2.32 -8.00 4.21
CA SER A 88 -1.29 -7.17 4.85
C SER A 88 0.00 -6.98 4.04
N PRO A 89 0.66 -8.02 3.51
CA PRO A 89 1.88 -7.83 2.71
C PRO A 89 1.66 -7.02 1.43
N LEU A 90 0.48 -7.12 0.81
CA LEU A 90 0.13 -6.33 -0.37
C LEU A 90 -0.16 -4.88 0.04
N LEU A 91 -0.91 -4.66 1.11
CA LEU A 91 -1.16 -3.31 1.66
C LEU A 91 0.14 -2.59 1.96
N PHE A 92 1.08 -3.26 2.62
CA PHE A 92 2.39 -2.69 2.91
C PHE A 92 3.10 -2.19 1.65
N ARG A 93 3.11 -2.98 0.57
CA ARG A 93 3.82 -2.63 -0.67
C ARG A 93 3.10 -1.53 -1.44
N TYR A 94 1.79 -1.68 -1.64
CA TYR A 94 1.01 -0.73 -2.44
C TYR A 94 0.83 0.61 -1.74
N SER A 95 0.62 0.64 -0.42
CA SER A 95 0.45 1.92 0.29
C SER A 95 1.71 2.76 0.28
N ARG A 96 2.91 2.14 0.38
CA ARG A 96 4.18 2.87 0.25
C ARG A 96 4.33 3.47 -1.14
N VAL A 97 4.05 2.70 -2.19
CA VAL A 97 4.11 3.20 -3.57
C VAL A 97 3.06 4.29 -3.79
N ALA A 98 1.81 4.08 -3.37
CA ALA A 98 0.76 5.08 -3.49
C ALA A 98 1.14 6.40 -2.80
N TRP A 99 1.69 6.33 -1.58
CA TRP A 99 2.22 7.48 -0.86
C TRP A 99 3.34 8.18 -1.63
N MET A 100 4.31 7.43 -2.16
CA MET A 100 5.39 8.01 -2.98
C MET A 100 4.87 8.72 -4.24
N TYR A 101 3.84 8.19 -4.90
CA TYR A 101 3.22 8.85 -6.07
C TYR A 101 2.41 10.08 -5.67
N PHE A 102 1.73 10.03 -4.51
CA PHE A 102 1.00 11.17 -3.96
C PHE A 102 1.96 12.30 -3.60
N ASP A 103 3.03 11.99 -2.88
CA ASP A 103 4.07 12.94 -2.48
C ASP A 103 4.82 13.52 -3.69
N GLN A 104 5.24 12.68 -4.65
CA GLN A 104 5.89 13.17 -5.88
C GLN A 104 4.99 14.08 -6.72
N ARG A 105 3.65 13.95 -6.60
CA ARG A 105 2.71 14.84 -7.29
C ARG A 105 2.65 16.23 -6.64
N TRP A 106 2.84 16.30 -5.32
CA TRP A 106 2.74 17.55 -4.56
C TRP A 106 4.08 18.26 -4.43
N ASP A 107 5.14 17.51 -4.14
CA ASP A 107 6.52 17.98 -4.07
C ASP A 107 7.40 17.13 -5.02
N PRO A 108 7.47 17.49 -6.32
CA PRO A 108 8.28 16.79 -7.29
C PRO A 108 9.75 17.19 -7.14
N ARG A 109 10.42 16.63 -6.13
CA ARG A 109 11.89 16.64 -6.06
C ARG A 109 12.46 15.61 -7.00
#